data_AF-A0A842SHC5-F1
#
_entry.id   AF-A0A842SHC5-F1
#
_cell.length_a   1.000
_cell.length_b   1.000
_cell.length_c   1.000
_cell.angle_alpha   90.00
_cell.angle_beta   90.00
_cell.angle_gamma   90.00
#
_symmetry.space_group_name_H-M   'P 1'
#
loop_
_entity.id
_entity.type
_entity.pdbx_description
1 polymer ?
#
loop_
_entity_poly.entity_id
_entity_poly.type
_entity_poly.pdbx_seq_one_letter_code
_entity_poly.pdbx_strand_id
1 'polypeptide(L)' 'MAEKDPDCTDEIEISHHIQHLFQFTYKNQWVENKFLLQRNRVWTKVFNQLVKQGLIARKRTFSGYQYRWAARLPE' A
#
# COMPACT_ATOMS: atom_id res chain seq x y z
N MET A 1 -12.28 -7.44 -28.03
CA MET A 1 -10.80 -7.48 -28.13
C MET A 1 -10.31 -6.74 -26.90
N ALA A 2 -9.53 -7.42 -26.04
CA ALA A 2 -9.26 -7.00 -24.66
C ALA A 2 -8.67 -5.59 -24.58
N GLU A 3 -9.33 -4.72 -23.81
CA GLU A 3 -8.75 -3.47 -23.31
C GLU A 3 -7.46 -3.84 -22.58
N LYS A 4 -6.32 -3.42 -23.15
CA LYS A 4 -5.06 -3.45 -22.43
C LYS A 4 -5.16 -2.39 -21.34
N ASP A 5 -5.20 -2.82 -20.08
CA ASP A 5 -4.86 -1.97 -18.95
C ASP A 5 -3.64 -1.11 -19.34
N PRO A 6 -3.71 0.22 -19.19
CA PRO A 6 -2.53 1.04 -19.37
C PRO A 6 -1.48 0.51 -18.41
N ASP A 7 -0.29 0.30 -18.94
CA ASP A 7 0.92 -0.05 -18.23
C ASP A 7 1.25 1.12 -17.26
N CYS A 8 0.52 1.22 -16.14
CA CYS A 8 0.80 2.12 -15.03
C CYS A 8 2.07 1.62 -14.34
N THR A 9 3.20 1.87 -14.98
CA THR A 9 4.54 1.42 -14.61
C THR A 9 5.31 2.54 -13.92
N ASP A 10 4.60 3.44 -13.22
CA ASP A 10 5.21 4.43 -12.35
C ASP A 10 5.01 4.00 -10.90
N GLU A 11 6.11 3.65 -10.22
CA GLU A 11 6.14 3.34 -8.78
C GLU A 11 5.47 4.45 -7.94
N ILE A 12 5.49 5.69 -8.47
CA ILE A 12 4.80 6.86 -7.95
C ILE A 12 3.28 6.70 -7.98
N GLU A 13 2.67 6.32 -9.11
CA GLU A 13 1.21 6.13 -9.20
C GLU A 13 0.74 5.02 -8.28
N ILE A 14 1.50 3.92 -8.21
CA ILE A 14 1.23 2.81 -7.30
C ILE A 14 1.28 3.30 -5.84
N SER A 15 2.28 4.12 -5.49
CA SER A 15 2.38 4.71 -4.15
C SER A 15 1.17 5.59 -3.85
N HIS A 16 0.81 6.52 -4.74
CA HIS A 16 -0.38 7.36 -4.58
C HIS A 16 -1.66 6.53 -4.44
N HIS A 17 -1.79 5.46 -5.22
CA HIS A 17 -2.95 4.56 -5.16
C HIS A 17 -3.02 3.80 -3.83
N ILE A 18 -1.90 3.31 -3.32
CA ILE A 18 -1.81 2.69 -1.99
C ILE A 18 -2.23 3.70 -0.92
N GLN A 19 -1.66 4.90 -0.95
CA GLN A 19 -1.99 5.97 -0.02
C GLN A 19 -3.48 6.32 -0.07
N HIS A 20 -4.05 6.47 -1.27
CA HIS A 20 -5.47 6.76 -1.46
C HIS A 20 -6.37 5.66 -0.89
N LEU A 21 -6.06 4.38 -1.14
CA LEU A 21 -6.81 3.25 -0.57
C LEU A 21 -6.75 3.26 0.95
N PHE A 22 -5.57 3.48 1.53
CA PHE A 22 -5.45 3.61 2.97
C PHE A 22 -6.13 4.87 3.52
N GLN A 23 -6.19 5.96 2.76
CA GLN A 23 -6.85 7.21 3.16
C GLN A 23 -8.37 7.12 3.17
N PHE A 24 -8.94 6.64 2.07
CA PHE A 24 -10.37 6.74 1.83
C PHE A 24 -11.09 5.43 2.16
N THR A 25 -10.48 4.30 1.84
CA THR A 25 -11.11 2.98 2.01
C THR A 25 -10.85 2.42 3.40
N TYR A 26 -9.58 2.26 3.78
CA TYR A 26 -9.23 1.55 5.01
C TYR A 26 -9.08 2.48 6.22
N LYS A 27 -8.76 3.76 6.01
CA LYS A 27 -8.58 4.79 7.05
C LYS A 27 -7.61 4.34 8.16
N ASN A 28 -8.16 3.95 9.30
CA ASN A 28 -7.42 3.46 10.47
C ASN A 28 -7.62 1.95 10.71
N GLN A 29 -8.14 1.21 9.73
CA GLN A 29 -8.33 -0.23 9.84
C GLN A 29 -7.05 -1.01 9.52
N TRP A 30 -6.94 -2.18 10.15
CA TRP A 30 -5.92 -3.15 9.81
C TRP A 30 -6.39 -3.96 8.60
N VAL A 31 -5.65 -3.86 7.50
CA VAL A 31 -5.93 -4.52 6.23
C VAL A 31 -5.21 -5.86 6.19
N GLU A 32 -5.93 -6.96 6.00
CA GLU A 32 -5.33 -8.29 5.88
C GLU A 32 -4.42 -8.40 4.65
N ASN A 33 -3.42 -9.29 4.73
CA ASN A 33 -2.47 -9.59 3.66
C ASN A 33 -3.12 -10.05 2.35
N LYS A 34 -4.42 -10.38 2.35
CA LYS A 34 -5.19 -10.71 1.14
C LYS A 34 -5.18 -9.58 0.10
N PHE A 35 -5.04 -8.33 0.54
CA PHE A 35 -4.93 -7.18 -0.34
C PHE A 35 -3.67 -7.21 -1.23
N LEU A 36 -2.61 -7.89 -0.79
CA LEU A 36 -1.38 -8.11 -1.55
C LEU A 36 -1.45 -9.30 -2.50
N LEU A 37 -2.36 -10.26 -2.29
CA LEU A 37 -2.37 -11.55 -3.01
C LEU A 37 -2.77 -11.42 -4.49
N GLN A 38 -3.47 -10.36 -4.88
CA GLN A 38 -3.93 -10.14 -6.26
C GLN A 38 -3.16 -9.04 -6.99
N ARG A 39 -2.01 -8.61 -6.46
CA ARG A 39 -1.26 -7.46 -6.99
C ARG A 39 0.03 -7.87 -7.68
N ASN A 40 0.43 -7.09 -8.69
CA ASN A 40 1.62 -7.35 -9.49
C ASN A 40 2.91 -7.15 -8.66
N ARG A 41 4.04 -7.73 -9.10
CA ARG A 41 5.35 -7.66 -8.42
C ARG A 41 5.79 -6.23 -8.10
N VAL A 42 5.56 -5.28 -9.01
CA VAL A 42 5.89 -3.86 -8.81
C VAL A 42 5.09 -3.28 -7.64
N TRP A 43 3.81 -3.64 -7.55
CA TRP A 43 2.93 -3.21 -6.47
C TRP A 43 3.43 -3.72 -5.11
N THR A 44 3.81 -5.00 -5.03
CA THR A 44 4.42 -5.58 -3.82
C THR A 44 5.74 -4.91 -3.47
N LYS A 45 6.57 -4.56 -4.46
CA LYS A 45 7.84 -3.84 -4.24
C LYS A 45 7.61 -2.47 -3.62
N VAL A 46 6.72 -1.65 -4.22
CA VAL A 46 6.39 -0.31 -3.72
C VAL A 46 5.75 -0.39 -2.33
N PHE A 47 4.80 -1.31 -2.13
CA PHE A 47 4.21 -1.53 -0.81
C PHE A 47 5.27 -1.85 0.26
N ASN A 48 6.21 -2.75 -0.05
CA ASN A 48 7.30 -3.08 0.86
C ASN A 48 8.24 -1.88 1.11
N GLN A 49 8.45 -1.00 0.12
CA GLN A 49 9.17 0.26 0.34
C GLN A 49 8.43 1.17 1.32
N LEU A 50 7.11 1.32 1.17
CA LEU A 50 6.27 2.11 2.10
C LEU A 50 6.29 1.53 3.53
N VAL A 51 6.30 0.20 3.66
CA VAL A 51 6.49 -0.47 4.96
C VAL A 51 7.87 -0.17 5.55
N LYS A 52 8.94 -0.25 4.73
CA LYS A 52 10.31 0.07 5.16
C LYS A 52 10.48 1.54 5.56
N GLN A 53 9.78 2.45 4.88
CA GLN A 53 9.74 3.88 5.20
C GLN A 53 8.95 4.19 6.48
N GLY A 54 8.26 3.20 7.07
CA GLY A 54 7.45 3.38 8.28
C GLY A 54 6.07 4.00 8.04
N LEU A 55 5.71 4.25 6.77
CA LEU A 55 4.38 4.74 6.37
C LEU A 55 3.29 3.68 6.56
N ILE A 56 3.67 2.40 6.52
CA ILE A 56 2.75 1.27 6.76
C ILE A 56 3.29 0.44 7.91
N ALA A 57 2.50 0.35 8.99
CA ALA A 57 2.76 -0.56 10.09
C ALA A 57 2.29 -1.97 9.77
N ARG A 58 3.11 -2.96 10.11
CA ARG A 58 2.74 -4.37 10.08
C ARG A 58 2.43 -4.85 11.48
N LYS A 59 1.30 -5.54 11.68
CA LYS A 59 1.00 -6.22 12.94
C LYS A 59 1.71 -7.57 12.96
N ARG A 60 2.31 -7.92 14.09
CA ARG A 60 2.95 -9.24 14.28
C ARG A 60 1.94 -10.34 14.66
N THR A 61 0.87 -9.97 15.36
CA THR A 61 -0.12 -10.92 15.91
C THR A 61 -1.02 -11.55 14.85
N PHE A 62 -1.31 -10.81 13.77
CA PHE A 62 -1.98 -11.31 12.58
C PHE A 62 -1.40 -10.60 11.37
N SER A 63 -1.45 -11.24 10.20
CA SER A 63 -0.91 -10.71 8.94
C SER A 63 -1.75 -9.54 8.42
N GLY A 64 -1.68 -8.41 9.11
CA GLY A 64 -2.41 -7.18 8.81
C GLY A 64 -1.48 -5.98 8.72
N TYR A 65 -1.88 -5.01 7.92
CA TYR A 65 -1.16 -3.77 7.64
C TYR A 65 -2.06 -2.57 7.92
N GLN A 66 -1.50 -1.52 8.49
CA GLN A 66 -2.23 -0.28 8.77
C GLN A 66 -1.37 0.91 8.34
N TYR A 67 -1.98 1.89 7.69
CA TYR A 67 -1.28 3.11 7.33
C TYR A 67 -1.02 3.98 8.55
N ARG A 68 0.23 4.38 8.73
CA ARG A 68 0.67 5.30 9.77
C ARG A 68 0.68 6.72 9.23
N TRP A 69 -0.41 7.43 9.50
CA TRP A 69 -0.52 8.87 9.30
C TRP A 69 0.59 9.66 10.01
N ALA A 70 1.06 9.14 11.16
CA ALA A 70 2.07 9.77 12.00
C ALA A 70 3.51 9.74 11.44
N ALA A 71 3.78 9.01 10.35
CA ALA A 71 5.10 9.05 9.71
C ALA A 71 5.37 10.37 8.95
N ARG A 72 4.41 11.30 8.95
CA ARG A 72 4.51 12.64 8.38
C ARG A 72 4.51 13.71 9.49
N LEU A 73 5.40 13.57 10.45
CA LEU A 73 5.77 14.66 11.36
C LEU A 73 7.29 14.82 11.24
N PRO A 74 7.80 15.91 10.64
CA PRO A 74 9.19 16.30 10.85
C PRO A 74 9.32 16.67 12.34
N GLU A 75 10.25 16.03 13.04
CA GLU A 75 10.81 16.57 14.30
C GLU A 75 11.71 17.78 13.98
#